data_AF-A0A1V1PAI1-F1
#
_entry.id   AF-A0A1V1PAI1-F1
#
_cell.length_a   1.000
_cell.length_b   1.000
_cell.length_c   1.000
_cell.angle_alpha   90.00
_cell.angle_beta   90.00
_cell.angle_gamma   90.00
#
_symmetry.space_group_name_H-M   'P 1'
#
loop_
_entity.id
_entity.type
_entity.pdbx_description
1 polymer ?
#
loop_
_entity_poly.entity_id
_entity_poly.type
_entity_poly.pdbx_seq_one_letter_code
_entity_poly.pdbx_strand_id
1 'polypeptide(L)'
;MLAFMFMREIGLNPGLTDNPDADVFFEVVPPIKMPELIVHNEEVAGFMVAEPMGSKAISDGSAELMYLSSEIWDYHPCCVIAMQRRLIEEFPKAVQELTSLLVRAGLFIKSKPRTSAQIGVNFFDPGSELGLTASMLESVIQHPLGIKTDNLYPVYQDLNQIQQYMVNEMGIGRKIDVQQLIAPQFADDACSSRASEYHMQAINEISESVSQILGRL
;
A
#
# COMPACT_ATOMS: atom_id res chain seq x y z
N MET A 1 -4.95 4.51 7.51
CA MET A 1 -4.22 5.75 7.86
C MET A 1 -4.41 6.83 6.81
N LEU A 2 -3.91 6.69 5.58
CA LEU A 2 -3.96 7.75 4.56
C LEU A 2 -5.37 8.27 4.23
N ALA A 3 -6.34 7.36 4.06
CA ALA A 3 -7.73 7.79 3.85
C ALA A 3 -8.37 8.44 5.09
N PHE A 4 -7.96 8.02 6.29
CA PHE A 4 -8.38 8.69 7.52
C PHE A 4 -7.87 10.13 7.54
N MET A 5 -6.60 10.36 7.14
CA MET A 5 -6.03 11.69 6.99
C MET A 5 -6.82 12.54 5.99
N PHE A 6 -7.08 11.99 4.80
CA PHE A 6 -7.88 12.68 3.77
C PHE A 6 -9.27 13.07 4.30
N MET A 7 -9.99 12.14 4.90
CA MET A 7 -11.34 12.37 5.43
C MET A 7 -11.34 13.44 6.54
N ARG A 8 -10.38 13.39 7.46
CA ARG A 8 -10.22 14.42 8.50
C ARG A 8 -9.92 15.79 7.92
N GLU A 9 -9.08 15.86 6.89
CA GLU A 9 -8.71 17.12 6.24
C GLU A 9 -9.91 17.79 5.55
N ILE A 10 -10.82 17.00 4.96
CA ILE A 10 -12.06 17.53 4.37
C ILE A 10 -13.18 17.78 5.40
N GLY A 11 -12.89 17.62 6.69
CA GLY A 11 -13.82 17.92 7.79
C GLY A 11 -14.75 16.77 8.19
N LEU A 12 -14.54 15.54 7.69
CA LEU A 12 -15.28 14.37 8.13
C LEU A 12 -14.61 13.70 9.34
N ASN A 13 -15.41 13.05 10.17
CA ASN A 13 -14.99 12.21 11.27
C ASN A 13 -15.09 10.72 10.91
N PRO A 14 -14.06 10.10 10.30
CA PRO A 14 -14.07 8.67 10.03
C PRO A 14 -13.94 7.84 11.31
N GLY A 15 -14.62 6.70 11.35
CA GLY A 15 -14.56 5.78 12.50
C GLY A 15 -14.86 4.33 12.14
N LEU A 16 -14.75 3.46 13.15
CA LEU A 16 -15.31 2.11 13.09
C LEU A 16 -16.79 2.17 13.51
N THR A 17 -17.54 1.09 13.28
CA THR A 17 -18.99 1.03 13.56
C THR A 17 -19.38 1.14 15.03
N ASP A 18 -18.41 1.05 15.95
CA ASP A 18 -18.60 1.29 17.38
C ASP A 18 -18.38 2.75 17.81
N ASN A 19 -17.98 3.64 16.88
CA ASN A 19 -17.86 5.07 17.12
C ASN A 19 -19.19 5.79 16.78
N PRO A 20 -20.00 6.21 17.77
CA PRO A 20 -21.29 6.85 17.52
C PRO A 20 -21.18 8.25 16.92
N ASP A 21 -20.01 8.87 17.00
CA ASP A 21 -19.76 10.23 16.50
C ASP A 21 -19.17 10.23 15.08
N ALA A 22 -19.06 9.07 14.43
CA ALA A 22 -18.48 8.97 13.09
C ALA A 22 -19.45 9.42 11.99
N ASP A 23 -18.95 10.25 11.06
CA ASP A 23 -19.69 10.64 9.85
C ASP A 23 -19.61 9.54 8.77
N VAL A 24 -18.52 8.76 8.77
CA VAL A 24 -18.25 7.69 7.81
C VAL A 24 -17.64 6.49 8.52
N PHE A 25 -18.15 5.29 8.21
CA PHE A 25 -17.66 4.04 8.78
C PHE A 25 -16.66 3.33 7.87
N PHE A 26 -15.57 2.82 8.44
CA PHE A 26 -14.67 1.89 7.78
C PHE A 26 -15.07 0.45 8.09
N GLU A 27 -15.35 -0.31 7.03
CA GLU A 27 -15.67 -1.73 7.08
C GLU A 27 -14.61 -2.59 6.39
N VAL A 28 -14.37 -3.78 6.94
CA VAL A 28 -13.38 -4.71 6.39
C VAL A 28 -14.04 -5.64 5.39
N VAL A 29 -13.71 -5.44 4.12
CA VAL A 29 -14.24 -6.24 3.00
C VAL A 29 -13.08 -6.91 2.26
N PRO A 30 -13.19 -8.18 1.85
CA PRO A 30 -12.18 -8.80 1.00
C PRO A 30 -12.01 -8.01 -0.32
N PRO A 31 -10.78 -7.69 -0.76
CA PRO A 31 -10.52 -6.87 -1.94
C PRO A 31 -11.29 -7.27 -3.20
N ILE A 32 -11.42 -8.59 -3.45
CA ILE A 32 -12.11 -9.14 -4.62
C ILE A 32 -13.61 -8.82 -4.61
N LYS A 33 -14.21 -8.60 -3.42
CA LYS A 33 -15.64 -8.30 -3.26
C LYS A 33 -15.95 -6.81 -3.27
N MET A 34 -14.95 -5.93 -3.10
CA MET A 34 -15.18 -4.48 -3.02
C MET A 34 -15.86 -3.90 -4.27
N PRO A 35 -15.49 -4.27 -5.51
CA PRO A 35 -16.14 -3.74 -6.71
C PRO A 35 -17.61 -4.17 -6.85
N GLU A 36 -17.93 -5.41 -6.47
CA GLU A 36 -19.32 -5.88 -6.47
C GLU A 36 -20.14 -5.16 -5.39
N LEU A 37 -19.55 -4.98 -4.20
CA LEU A 37 -20.23 -4.39 -3.06
C LEU A 37 -20.67 -2.94 -3.32
N ILE A 38 -19.81 -2.11 -3.91
CA ILE A 38 -20.16 -0.70 -4.18
C ILE A 38 -21.29 -0.56 -5.20
N VAL A 39 -21.42 -1.51 -6.14
CA VAL A 39 -22.48 -1.50 -7.17
C VAL A 39 -23.83 -1.91 -6.58
N HIS A 40 -23.84 -2.80 -5.58
CA HIS A 40 -25.07 -3.41 -5.06
C HIS A 40 -25.51 -2.87 -3.70
N ASN A 41 -24.70 -2.03 -3.04
CA ASN A 41 -25.02 -1.44 -1.75
C ASN A 41 -24.87 0.08 -1.79
N GLU A 42 -26.01 0.78 -1.81
CA GLU A 42 -26.09 2.25 -1.83
C GLU A 42 -25.51 2.90 -0.56
N GLU A 43 -25.33 2.14 0.53
CA GLU A 43 -24.68 2.63 1.76
C GLU A 43 -23.16 2.72 1.64
N VAL A 44 -22.56 2.11 0.60
CA VAL A 44 -21.10 2.11 0.38
C VAL A 44 -20.72 3.29 -0.49
N ALA A 45 -20.14 4.33 0.14
CA ALA A 45 -19.72 5.54 -0.56
C ALA A 45 -18.40 5.40 -1.34
N GLY A 46 -17.62 4.34 -1.09
CA GLY A 46 -16.31 4.15 -1.70
C GLY A 46 -15.53 3.00 -1.07
N PHE A 47 -14.39 2.65 -1.67
CA PHE A 47 -13.45 1.68 -1.12
C PHE A 47 -12.00 2.08 -1.39
N MET A 48 -11.09 1.52 -0.60
CA MET A 48 -9.65 1.62 -0.82
C MET A 48 -9.12 0.22 -1.08
N VAL A 49 -8.42 0.04 -2.20
CA VAL A 49 -7.92 -1.28 -2.58
C VAL A 49 -6.55 -1.16 -3.25
N ALA A 50 -5.73 -2.19 -3.07
CA ALA A 50 -4.48 -2.32 -3.79
C ALA A 50 -4.73 -2.75 -5.25
N GLU A 51 -3.77 -2.45 -6.11
CA GLU A 51 -3.77 -2.94 -7.48
C GLU A 51 -3.56 -4.46 -7.55
N PRO A 52 -4.10 -5.15 -8.56
CA PRO A 52 -4.80 -4.63 -9.75
C PRO A 52 -6.32 -4.44 -9.56
N MET A 53 -6.86 -4.61 -8.35
CA MET A 53 -8.30 -4.57 -8.13
C MET A 53 -8.92 -3.19 -8.36
N GLY A 54 -8.17 -2.11 -8.10
CA GLY A 54 -8.60 -0.74 -8.38
C GLY A 54 -8.74 -0.49 -9.87
N SER A 55 -7.69 -0.80 -10.64
CA SER A 55 -7.71 -0.72 -12.11
C SER A 55 -8.79 -1.62 -12.72
N LYS A 56 -9.03 -2.80 -12.15
CA LYS A 56 -10.13 -3.68 -12.56
C LYS A 56 -11.50 -3.01 -12.35
N ALA A 57 -11.76 -2.48 -11.17
CA ALA A 57 -13.05 -1.84 -10.87
C ALA A 57 -13.36 -0.67 -11.81
N ILE A 58 -12.34 0.11 -12.18
CA ILE A 58 -12.44 1.19 -13.17
C ILE A 58 -12.72 0.63 -14.57
N SER A 59 -11.96 -0.39 -14.98
CA SER A 59 -12.14 -1.04 -16.28
C SER A 59 -13.52 -1.67 -16.46
N ASP A 60 -14.09 -2.21 -15.38
CA ASP A 60 -15.43 -2.81 -15.36
C ASP A 60 -16.55 -1.75 -15.24
N GLY A 61 -16.20 -0.48 -15.06
CA GLY A 61 -17.16 0.61 -14.84
C GLY A 61 -17.87 0.54 -13.49
N SER A 62 -17.35 -0.22 -12.52
CA SER A 62 -17.92 -0.38 -11.18
C SER A 62 -17.55 0.77 -10.23
N ALA A 63 -16.44 1.48 -10.49
CA ALA A 63 -15.97 2.59 -9.68
C ALA A 63 -15.13 3.57 -10.49
N GLU A 64 -14.96 4.78 -9.98
CA GLU A 64 -14.06 5.81 -10.51
C GLU A 64 -12.89 6.06 -9.55
N LEU A 65 -11.74 6.45 -10.08
CA LEU A 65 -10.56 6.76 -9.26
C LEU A 65 -10.72 8.14 -8.60
N MET A 66 -10.73 8.18 -7.27
CA MET A 66 -10.68 9.44 -6.52
C MET A 66 -9.25 9.99 -6.43
N TYR A 67 -8.31 9.18 -5.91
CA TYR A 67 -6.88 9.49 -5.84
C TYR A 67 -6.06 8.22 -5.54
N LEU A 68 -4.76 8.29 -5.77
CA LEU A 68 -3.78 7.28 -5.38
C LEU A 68 -3.13 7.64 -4.04
N SER A 69 -2.81 6.64 -3.22
CA SER A 69 -2.23 6.85 -1.89
C SER A 69 -0.90 7.61 -1.91
N SER A 70 -0.13 7.52 -3.00
CA SER A 70 1.11 8.28 -3.21
C SER A 70 0.90 9.79 -3.30
N GLU A 71 -0.33 10.25 -3.56
CA GLU A 71 -0.66 11.67 -3.64
C GLU A 71 -0.84 12.29 -2.25
N ILE A 72 -1.12 11.45 -1.25
CA ILE A 72 -1.18 11.84 0.16
C ILE A 72 0.19 11.71 0.81
N TRP A 73 0.90 10.62 0.53
CA TRP A 73 2.24 10.38 1.05
C TRP A 73 3.07 9.68 -0.04
N ASP A 74 3.89 10.47 -0.74
CA ASP A 74 4.78 9.93 -1.76
C ASP A 74 5.81 8.97 -1.12
N TYR A 75 6.06 7.85 -1.78
CA TYR A 75 6.89 6.75 -1.27
C TYR A 75 6.47 6.17 0.11
N HIS A 76 5.20 6.30 0.52
CA HIS A 76 4.73 5.68 1.77
C HIS A 76 5.02 4.16 1.81
N PRO A 77 5.40 3.62 2.98
CA PRO A 77 5.53 2.18 3.15
C PRO A 77 4.15 1.51 3.04
N CYS A 78 4.07 0.44 2.26
CA CYS A 78 2.83 -0.31 2.04
C CYS A 78 2.93 -1.74 2.59
N CYS A 79 3.80 -2.57 2.01
CA CYS A 79 3.95 -3.98 2.36
C CYS A 79 5.29 -4.26 3.02
N VAL A 80 5.31 -5.19 3.98
CA VAL A 80 6.53 -5.68 4.64
C VAL A 80 6.57 -7.20 4.61
N ILE A 81 7.77 -7.77 4.66
CA ILE A 81 7.95 -9.18 4.94
C ILE A 81 8.21 -9.33 6.44
N ALA A 82 7.28 -9.97 7.13
CA ALA A 82 7.41 -10.31 8.54
C ALA A 82 7.82 -11.78 8.67
N MET A 83 8.81 -12.05 9.52
CA MET A 83 9.27 -13.41 9.80
C MET A 83 9.35 -13.63 11.31
N GLN A 84 9.02 -14.84 11.76
CA GLN A 84 9.16 -15.19 13.18
C GLN A 84 10.62 -15.12 13.60
N ARG A 85 10.88 -14.51 14.77
CA ARG A 85 12.24 -14.35 15.33
C ARG A 85 13.03 -15.65 15.35
N ARG A 86 12.40 -16.76 15.75
CA ARG A 86 13.04 -18.09 15.76
C ARG A 86 13.61 -18.48 14.41
N LEU A 87 12.88 -18.25 13.31
CA LEU A 87 13.36 -18.59 11.96
C LEU A 87 14.56 -17.73 11.55
N ILE A 88 14.55 -16.46 11.96
CA ILE A 88 15.68 -15.55 11.73
C ILE A 88 16.93 -16.02 12.46
N GLU A 89 16.78 -16.43 13.73
CA GLU A 89 17.88 -16.90 14.57
C GLU A 89 18.41 -18.28 14.13
N GLU A 90 17.52 -19.20 13.77
CA GLU A 90 17.85 -20.58 13.41
C GLU A 90 18.42 -20.69 11.98
N PHE A 91 17.93 -19.86 11.04
CA PHE A 91 18.29 -19.95 9.61
C PHE A 91 18.72 -18.60 8.99
N PRO A 92 19.66 -17.84 9.58
CA PRO A 92 19.99 -16.48 9.13
C PRO A 92 20.48 -16.43 7.67
N LYS A 93 21.17 -17.47 7.18
CA LYS A 93 21.62 -17.54 5.78
C LYS A 93 20.44 -17.66 4.80
N ALA A 94 19.42 -18.45 5.15
CA ALA A 94 18.23 -18.60 4.33
C ALA A 94 17.39 -17.32 4.32
N VAL A 95 17.34 -16.62 5.47
CA VAL A 95 16.71 -15.29 5.56
C VAL A 95 17.43 -14.29 4.66
N GLN A 96 18.76 -14.23 4.72
CA GLN A 96 19.54 -13.37 3.82
C GLN A 96 19.26 -13.69 2.35
N GLU A 97 19.27 -14.97 1.97
CA GLU A 97 19.01 -15.38 0.59
C GLU A 97 17.61 -14.97 0.13
N LEU A 98 16.58 -15.17 0.97
CA LEU A 98 15.22 -14.74 0.69
C LEU A 98 15.14 -13.22 0.51
N THR A 99 15.75 -12.44 1.41
CA THR A 99 15.77 -10.98 1.31
C THR A 99 16.47 -10.52 0.03
N SER A 100 17.63 -11.09 -0.31
CA SER A 100 18.34 -10.79 -1.57
C SER A 100 17.54 -11.22 -2.82
N LEU A 101 16.77 -12.31 -2.76
CA LEU A 101 15.87 -12.72 -3.85
C LEU A 101 14.70 -11.73 -4.02
N LEU A 102 14.11 -11.27 -2.92
CA LEU A 102 13.02 -10.29 -2.95
C LEU A 102 13.47 -8.96 -3.56
N VAL A 103 14.64 -8.45 -3.15
CA VAL A 103 15.18 -7.21 -3.73
C VAL A 103 15.45 -7.37 -5.23
N ARG A 104 16.03 -8.50 -5.65
CA ARG A 104 16.24 -8.82 -7.07
C ARG A 104 14.92 -8.93 -7.84
N ALA A 105 13.88 -9.53 -7.26
CA ALA A 105 12.57 -9.62 -7.87
C ALA A 105 11.93 -8.23 -8.03
N GLY A 106 12.05 -7.37 -7.03
CA GLY A 106 11.61 -5.98 -7.08
C GLY A 106 12.26 -5.18 -8.22
N LEU A 107 13.58 -5.30 -8.36
CA LEU A 107 14.34 -4.70 -9.47
C LEU A 107 13.98 -5.32 -10.83
N PHE A 108 13.71 -6.62 -10.87
CA PHE A 108 13.25 -7.31 -12.06
C PHE A 108 11.89 -6.75 -12.53
N ILE A 109 10.95 -6.53 -11.61
CA ILE A 109 9.64 -5.96 -11.95
C ILE A 109 9.79 -4.59 -12.61
N LYS A 110 10.60 -3.71 -12.01
CA LYS A 110 10.89 -2.39 -12.58
C LYS A 110 11.55 -2.44 -13.95
N SER A 111 12.50 -3.36 -14.16
CA SER A 111 13.26 -3.45 -15.42
C SER A 111 12.56 -4.25 -16.53
N LYS A 112 11.61 -5.10 -16.18
CA LYS A 112 10.87 -5.98 -17.10
C LYS A 112 9.36 -5.95 -16.82
N PRO A 113 8.70 -4.78 -16.93
CA PRO A 113 7.31 -4.61 -16.53
C PRO A 113 6.36 -5.53 -17.30
N ARG A 114 6.50 -5.62 -18.63
CA ARG A 114 5.68 -6.52 -19.47
C ARG A 114 5.77 -7.99 -19.08
N THR A 115 6.99 -8.49 -18.89
CA THR A 115 7.21 -9.89 -18.48
C THR A 115 6.63 -10.13 -17.08
N SER A 116 6.82 -9.17 -16.18
CA SER A 116 6.32 -9.25 -14.80
C SER A 116 4.80 -9.21 -14.74
N ALA A 117 4.16 -8.42 -15.61
CA ALA A 117 2.71 -8.39 -15.74
C ALA A 117 2.15 -9.75 -16.21
N GLN A 118 2.81 -10.40 -17.18
CA GLN A 118 2.40 -11.74 -17.61
C GLN A 118 2.53 -12.79 -16.48
N ILE A 119 3.62 -12.74 -15.73
CA ILE A 119 3.80 -13.59 -14.53
C ILE A 119 2.70 -13.29 -13.51
N GLY A 120 2.42 -12.01 -13.27
CA GLY A 120 1.41 -11.54 -12.32
C GLY A 120 0.01 -12.04 -12.67
N VAL A 121 -0.43 -11.92 -13.93
CA VAL A 121 -1.75 -12.43 -14.35
C VAL A 121 -1.86 -13.93 -14.13
N ASN A 122 -0.85 -14.69 -14.54
CA ASN A 122 -0.85 -16.15 -14.35
C ASN A 122 -0.89 -16.56 -12.87
N PHE A 123 -0.40 -15.71 -11.97
CA PHE A 123 -0.42 -15.96 -10.53
C PHE A 123 -1.74 -15.51 -9.87
N PHE A 124 -2.21 -14.29 -10.18
CA PHE A 124 -3.39 -13.70 -9.54
C PHE A 124 -4.71 -14.21 -10.12
N ASP A 125 -4.74 -14.57 -11.40
CA ASP A 125 -5.95 -14.98 -12.11
C ASP A 125 -5.68 -16.15 -13.07
N PRO A 126 -5.18 -17.30 -12.55
CA PRO A 126 -4.85 -18.46 -13.39
C PRO A 126 -6.06 -19.02 -14.15
N GLY A 127 -7.27 -18.85 -13.60
CA GLY A 127 -8.54 -19.27 -14.20
C GLY A 127 -9.20 -18.24 -15.10
N SER A 128 -8.66 -17.01 -15.18
CA SER A 128 -9.29 -15.87 -15.87
C SER A 128 -10.69 -15.52 -15.32
N GLU A 129 -10.97 -15.85 -14.06
CA GLU A 129 -12.23 -15.56 -13.38
C GLU A 129 -12.34 -14.09 -12.98
N LEU A 130 -11.20 -13.46 -12.67
CA LEU A 130 -11.13 -12.04 -12.34
C LEU A 130 -11.04 -11.16 -13.59
N GLY A 131 -10.76 -11.72 -14.77
CA GLY A 131 -10.60 -10.97 -16.02
C GLY A 131 -9.36 -10.07 -16.03
N LEU A 132 -8.31 -10.40 -15.27
CA LEU A 132 -7.09 -9.62 -15.25
C LEU A 132 -6.31 -9.79 -16.57
N THR A 133 -5.76 -8.69 -17.09
CA THR A 133 -4.99 -8.70 -18.34
C THR A 133 -3.56 -8.26 -18.12
N ALA A 134 -2.63 -8.77 -18.94
CA ALA A 134 -1.22 -8.40 -18.82
C ALA A 134 -1.02 -6.91 -19.13
N SER A 135 -1.82 -6.33 -20.02
CA SER A 135 -1.81 -4.88 -20.29
C SER A 135 -2.25 -4.05 -19.10
N MET A 136 -3.24 -4.51 -18.33
CA MET A 136 -3.70 -3.83 -17.12
C MET A 136 -2.59 -3.82 -16.07
N LEU A 137 -2.00 -4.97 -15.75
CA LEU A 137 -0.90 -5.06 -14.78
C LEU A 137 0.35 -4.33 -15.26
N GLU A 138 0.65 -4.34 -16.56
CA GLU A 138 1.77 -3.58 -17.11
C GLU A 138 1.56 -2.08 -16.92
N SER A 139 0.34 -1.58 -17.14
CA SER A 139 -0.02 -0.17 -16.91
C SER A 139 0.11 0.21 -15.42
N VAL A 140 -0.35 -0.66 -14.51
CA VAL A 140 -0.18 -0.49 -13.06
C VAL A 140 1.29 -0.35 -12.68
N ILE A 141 2.14 -1.27 -13.17
CA ILE A 141 3.58 -1.28 -12.85
C ILE A 141 4.29 -0.04 -13.39
N GLN A 142 3.88 0.45 -14.57
CA GLN A 142 4.51 1.60 -15.22
C GLN A 142 3.93 2.95 -14.76
N HIS A 143 2.85 2.96 -13.98
CA HIS A 143 2.21 4.19 -13.55
C HIS A 143 3.20 5.06 -12.74
N PRO A 144 3.38 6.36 -13.07
CA PRO A 144 4.35 7.22 -12.38
C PRO A 144 4.09 7.36 -10.88
N LEU A 145 2.83 7.34 -10.48
CA LEU A 145 2.37 7.35 -9.08
C LEU A 145 2.00 5.94 -8.57
N GLY A 146 2.27 4.91 -9.38
CA GLY A 146 1.99 3.52 -9.03
C GLY A 146 3.02 2.93 -8.07
N ILE A 147 2.83 1.65 -7.79
CA ILE A 147 3.63 0.86 -6.85
C ILE A 147 5.12 0.93 -7.20
N LYS A 148 5.96 1.21 -6.20
CA LYS A 148 7.43 1.15 -6.32
C LYS A 148 7.91 -0.21 -5.82
N THR A 149 8.53 -0.98 -6.71
CA THR A 149 9.01 -2.33 -6.40
C THR A 149 10.50 -2.38 -6.07
N ASP A 150 11.24 -1.28 -6.22
CA ASP A 150 12.69 -1.22 -6.03
C ASP A 150 13.14 -0.41 -4.81
N ASN A 151 12.19 0.14 -4.05
CA ASN A 151 12.45 0.80 -2.77
C ASN A 151 12.01 -0.11 -1.61
N LEU A 152 12.85 -1.10 -1.28
CA LEU A 152 12.51 -2.19 -0.35
C LEU A 152 13.27 -2.12 0.98
N TYR A 153 13.99 -1.03 1.24
CA TYR A 153 14.71 -0.87 2.51
C TYR A 153 13.72 -0.49 3.63
N PRO A 154 13.69 -1.21 4.77
CA PRO A 154 12.76 -0.91 5.85
C PRO A 154 13.22 0.32 6.64
N VAL A 155 12.54 1.44 6.47
CA VAL A 155 12.88 2.70 7.14
C VAL A 155 12.12 2.83 8.47
N TYR A 156 12.87 2.95 9.57
CA TYR A 156 12.29 3.08 10.91
C TYR A 156 11.37 4.29 11.05
N GLN A 157 11.78 5.43 10.50
CA GLN A 157 11.06 6.70 10.61
C GLN A 157 9.66 6.58 10.02
N ASP A 158 9.52 5.96 8.84
CA ASP A 158 8.23 5.78 8.17
C ASP A 158 7.30 4.85 8.98
N LEU A 159 7.84 3.73 9.48
CA LEU A 159 7.07 2.79 10.31
C LEU A 159 6.65 3.41 11.64
N ASN A 160 7.54 4.19 12.27
CA ASN A 160 7.21 4.90 13.49
C ASN A 160 6.17 6.01 13.24
N GLN A 161 6.24 6.71 12.10
CA GLN A 161 5.24 7.71 11.72
C GLN A 161 3.84 7.11 11.59
N ILE A 162 3.72 5.92 10.96
CA ILE A 162 2.46 5.17 10.92
C ILE A 162 1.95 4.89 12.33
N GLN A 163 2.81 4.35 13.20
CA GLN A 163 2.42 4.06 14.58
C GLN A 163 1.96 5.32 15.32
N GLN A 164 2.70 6.43 15.22
CA GLN A 164 2.35 7.67 15.91
C GLN A 164 0.97 8.15 15.46
N TYR A 165 0.69 8.13 14.15
CA TYR A 165 -0.61 8.53 13.65
C TYR A 165 -1.73 7.59 14.10
N MET A 166 -1.53 6.28 13.97
CA MET A 166 -2.52 5.28 14.40
C MET A 166 -2.87 5.42 15.88
N VAL A 167 -1.88 5.61 16.76
CA VAL A 167 -2.13 5.71 18.20
C VAL A 167 -2.66 7.09 18.61
N ASN A 168 -2.04 8.17 18.14
CA ASN A 168 -2.33 9.52 18.64
C ASN A 168 -3.56 10.14 17.95
N GLU A 169 -3.77 9.86 16.66
CA GLU A 169 -4.83 10.50 15.86
C GLU A 169 -6.02 9.56 15.62
N MET A 170 -5.78 8.28 15.37
CA MET A 170 -6.86 7.31 15.12
C MET A 170 -7.34 6.59 16.39
N GLY A 171 -6.60 6.68 17.49
CA GLY A 171 -6.91 5.94 18.72
C GLY A 171 -6.78 4.41 18.60
N ILE A 172 -6.05 3.92 17.59
CA ILE A 172 -5.91 2.48 17.29
C ILE A 172 -4.61 1.95 17.87
N GLY A 173 -4.72 0.88 18.66
CA GLY A 173 -3.59 0.11 19.17
C GLY A 173 -2.84 0.81 20.30
N ARG A 174 -1.55 0.49 20.44
CA ARG A 174 -0.66 1.07 21.46
C ARG A 174 0.74 1.22 20.90
N LYS A 175 1.53 2.15 21.46
CA LYS A 175 2.93 2.30 21.08
C LYS A 175 3.72 1.04 21.47
N ILE A 176 4.52 0.57 20.53
CA ILE A 176 5.48 -0.52 20.66
C ILE A 176 6.86 -0.02 20.24
N ASP A 177 7.89 -0.79 20.61
CA ASP A 177 9.24 -0.57 20.12
C ASP A 177 9.36 -1.13 18.70
N VAL A 178 9.02 -0.31 17.71
CA VAL A 178 9.09 -0.64 16.29
C VAL A 178 10.52 -1.01 15.88
N GLN A 179 11.54 -0.44 16.53
CA GLN A 179 12.93 -0.71 16.19
C GLN A 179 13.30 -2.18 16.43
N GLN A 180 12.73 -2.83 17.45
CA GLN A 180 12.92 -4.26 17.72
C GLN A 180 12.28 -5.20 16.68
N LEU A 181 11.40 -4.67 15.83
CA LEU A 181 10.73 -5.43 14.77
C LEU A 181 11.44 -5.30 13.41
N ILE A 182 12.42 -4.40 13.30
CA ILE A 182 13.17 -4.17 12.07
C ILE A 182 14.49 -4.94 12.16
N ALA A 183 14.79 -5.73 11.13
CA ALA A 183 16.05 -6.46 10.98
C ALA A 183 16.85 -5.86 9.82
N PRO A 184 17.44 -4.65 9.98
CA PRO A 184 18.06 -3.91 8.89
C PRO A 184 19.25 -4.64 8.28
N GLN A 185 19.94 -5.48 9.06
CA GLN A 185 21.14 -6.19 8.63
C GLN A 185 20.92 -7.05 7.36
N PHE A 186 19.71 -7.59 7.16
CA PHE A 186 19.42 -8.37 5.96
C PHE A 186 19.15 -7.49 4.73
N ALA A 187 18.64 -6.28 4.96
CA ALA A 187 18.36 -5.29 3.93
C ALA A 187 19.62 -4.50 3.54
N ASP A 188 20.55 -4.26 4.48
CA ASP A 188 21.82 -3.58 4.26
C ASP A 188 22.64 -4.27 3.15
N ASP A 189 22.71 -5.59 3.19
CA ASP A 189 23.43 -6.39 2.19
C ASP A 189 22.63 -6.55 0.88
N ALA A 190 21.30 -6.63 0.97
CA ALA A 190 20.44 -6.92 -0.17
C ALA A 190 20.13 -5.69 -1.03
N CYS A 191 20.05 -4.51 -0.40
CA CYS A 191 19.73 -3.26 -1.07
C CYS A 191 21.02 -2.55 -1.49
N SER A 192 21.10 -2.07 -2.74
CA SER A 192 22.20 -1.18 -3.14
C SER A 192 22.13 0.15 -2.39
N SER A 193 23.26 0.84 -2.22
CA SER A 193 23.39 2.13 -1.48
C SER A 193 22.43 3.26 -1.90
N ARG A 194 21.70 3.12 -3.02
CA ARG A 194 20.69 4.08 -3.50
C ARG A 194 19.30 3.90 -2.90
N ALA A 195 18.99 2.77 -2.27
CA ALA A 195 17.65 2.52 -1.74
C ALA A 195 17.30 3.46 -0.56
N SER A 196 18.30 3.96 0.16
CA SER A 196 18.12 4.89 1.28
C SER A 196 17.97 6.37 0.86
N GLU A 197 18.19 6.70 -0.42
CA GLU A 197 18.20 8.10 -0.91
C GLU A 197 16.80 8.69 -1.10
N TYR A 198 15.74 7.86 -1.13
CA TYR A 198 14.36 8.31 -1.35
C TYR A 198 13.64 8.75 -0.05
N HIS A 199 14.37 8.97 1.03
CA HIS A 199 13.77 9.35 2.30
C HIS A 199 13.70 10.87 2.50
N MET A 200 12.62 11.30 3.15
CA MET A 200 12.19 12.66 3.46
C MET A 200 11.62 13.49 2.30
N GLN A 201 10.36 13.20 1.95
CA GLN A 201 9.29 14.22 1.89
C GLN A 201 7.97 13.55 2.33
N ALA A 202 7.63 13.61 3.62
CA ALA A 202 6.44 12.93 4.14
C ALA A 202 5.58 13.87 4.99
N ILE A 203 4.29 13.98 4.62
CA ILE A 203 3.15 14.51 5.38
C ILE A 203 3.37 15.91 5.99
N ASN A 204 3.99 16.85 5.28
CA ASN A 204 3.98 18.25 5.74
C ASN A 204 2.91 19.11 5.07
N GLU A 205 2.28 18.60 4.00
CA GLU A 205 1.35 19.38 3.17
C GLU A 205 0.07 18.60 2.84
N ILE A 206 -0.49 17.86 3.83
CA ILE A 206 -1.75 17.14 3.64
C ILE A 206 -2.85 18.03 3.08
N SER A 207 -2.96 19.27 3.57
CA SER A 207 -3.92 20.27 3.08
C SER A 207 -3.71 20.62 1.60
N GLU A 208 -2.46 20.70 1.14
CA GLU A 208 -2.17 20.96 -0.27
C GLU A 208 -2.52 19.75 -1.14
N SER A 209 -2.08 18.55 -0.75
CA SER A 209 -2.44 17.30 -1.42
C SER A 209 -3.96 17.16 -1.55
N VAL A 210 -4.69 17.38 -0.45
CA VAL A 210 -6.16 17.31 -0.44
C VAL A 210 -6.78 18.39 -1.31
N SER A 211 -6.30 19.63 -1.25
CA SER A 211 -6.77 20.70 -2.13
C SER A 211 -6.55 20.39 -3.61
N GLN A 212 -5.41 19.80 -3.97
CA GLN A 212 -5.11 19.39 -5.35
C GLN A 212 -6.02 18.23 -5.80
N ILE A 213 -6.27 17.25 -4.94
CA ILE A 213 -7.18 16.13 -5.20
C ILE A 213 -8.61 16.65 -5.40
N LEU A 214 -9.11 17.51 -4.51
CA LEU A 214 -10.46 18.06 -4.62
C LEU A 214 -10.63 18.98 -5.82
N GLY A 215 -9.58 19.70 -6.24
CA GLY A 215 -9.63 20.60 -7.38
C GLY A 215 -9.78 19.92 -8.75
N ARG A 216 -9.66 18.59 -8.82
CA ARG A 216 -9.79 17.80 -10.05
C ARG A 216 -10.97 16.80 -10.03
N LEU A 217 -11.66 16.67 -8.91
CA LEU A 217 -12.92 15.94 -8.80
C LEU A 217 -14.08 16.83 -9.29
#